data_AF-A0A520IN78-F1
#
_entry.id   AF-A0A520IN78-F1
#
_cell.length_a   1.000
_cell.length_b   1.000
_cell.length_c   1.000
_cell.angle_alpha   90.00
_cell.angle_beta   90.00
_cell.angle_gamma   90.00
#
_symmetry.space_group_name_H-M   'P 1'
#
loop_
_entity.id
_entity.type
_entity.pdbx_description
1 polymer ?
#
loop_
_entity_poly.entity_id
_entity_poly.type
_entity_poly.pdbx_seq_one_letter_code
_entity_poly.pdbx_strand_id
1 'polypeptide(L)'
;MSQSELLDGGNFPSLEEACLKISHYIAYIQHRHSALGYQSPNYFDLEYPPHLQRLEQPAQVLEGLRGLVVIDEVQLRPGLFPLLRVLMDRSDAPGQFLLLGSASPALLRQSGESLLGRVETVEVAGFDLAEAAAAPGARVDEAAARLWVRGYPRAYLAASDEDAAAWCSHAVSDHVRVDMPQFGLNIAAPAMLRFWSMLAHYHGQVWSAAPIAQSMGVSEPTVRRYLDTLTQTLMVRQLQPWHENLGKRQVK
;
A
#
# COMPACT_ATOMS: atom_id res chain seq x y z
N MET A 1 -8.43 -11.10 -10.75
CA MET A 1 -9.77 -10.90 -10.18
C MET A 1 -10.04 -9.42 -10.13
N SER A 2 -10.61 -8.88 -11.20
CA SER A 2 -11.58 -7.82 -10.93
C SER A 2 -12.72 -8.46 -10.13
N GLN A 3 -13.40 -7.67 -9.30
CA GLN A 3 -14.54 -8.11 -8.49
C GLN A 3 -15.64 -8.82 -9.31
N SER A 4 -15.67 -8.64 -10.64
CA SER A 4 -16.65 -9.26 -11.54
C SER A 4 -16.29 -10.67 -12.04
N GLU A 5 -15.00 -11.06 -12.06
CA GLU A 5 -14.57 -12.39 -12.55
C GLU A 5 -14.79 -13.51 -11.53
N LEU A 6 -15.19 -13.18 -10.30
CA LEU A 6 -15.47 -14.15 -9.24
C LEU A 6 -16.79 -14.94 -9.46
N LEU A 7 -17.61 -14.57 -10.45
CA LEU A 7 -18.96 -15.12 -10.61
C LEU A 7 -19.24 -15.90 -11.91
N ASP A 8 -18.40 -15.85 -12.94
CA ASP A 8 -18.67 -16.58 -14.20
C ASP A 8 -17.47 -17.39 -14.72
N GLY A 9 -17.20 -18.52 -14.03
CA GLY A 9 -16.83 -19.80 -14.66
C GLY A 9 -15.76 -19.87 -15.75
N GLY A 10 -14.68 -19.08 -15.71
CA GLY A 10 -13.57 -19.16 -16.67
C GLY A 10 -12.62 -20.34 -16.43
N ASN A 11 -12.58 -21.30 -17.37
CA ASN A 11 -11.73 -22.50 -17.36
C ASN A 11 -10.33 -22.19 -17.93
N PHE A 12 -9.25 -22.45 -17.19
CA PHE A 12 -7.86 -22.26 -17.63
C PHE A 12 -7.05 -23.56 -17.43
N PRO A 13 -6.99 -24.46 -18.44
CA PRO A 13 -6.18 -25.65 -18.35
C PRO A 13 -4.72 -25.31 -18.70
N SER A 14 -3.80 -25.63 -17.78
CA SER A 14 -2.34 -25.55 -17.89
C SER A 14 -1.67 -24.17 -17.80
N LEU A 15 -1.50 -23.65 -16.57
CA LEU A 15 -0.48 -22.62 -16.29
C LEU A 15 0.23 -22.97 -14.97
N GLU A 16 1.48 -23.44 -15.06
CA GLU A 16 2.36 -23.81 -13.92
C GLU A 16 3.33 -22.67 -13.51
N GLU A 17 3.10 -21.41 -13.89
CA GLU A 17 4.16 -20.38 -13.82
C GLU A 17 3.75 -19.05 -13.15
N ALA A 18 4.75 -18.38 -12.57
CA ALA A 18 4.61 -17.21 -11.69
C ALA A 18 4.60 -15.90 -12.49
N CYS A 19 3.75 -14.92 -12.16
CA CYS A 19 3.73 -13.63 -12.86
C CYS A 19 4.02 -12.46 -11.92
N LEU A 20 4.85 -11.52 -12.32
CA LEU A 20 5.08 -10.30 -11.55
C LEU A 20 4.02 -9.24 -11.93
N LYS A 21 3.28 -8.72 -10.94
CA LYS A 21 2.42 -7.54 -11.15
C LYS A 21 3.03 -6.33 -10.46
N ILE A 22 3.49 -5.38 -11.24
CA ILE A 22 3.96 -4.11 -10.67
C ILE A 22 2.73 -3.34 -10.25
N SER A 23 2.65 -3.14 -8.95
CA SER A 23 1.48 -2.65 -8.26
C SER A 23 1.89 -1.28 -7.75
N HIS A 24 1.54 -0.23 -8.49
CA HIS A 24 1.84 1.14 -8.09
C HIS A 24 1.02 1.50 -6.84
N TYR A 25 1.50 1.19 -5.64
CA TYR A 25 0.85 1.61 -4.40
C TYR A 25 1.63 2.75 -3.72
N ILE A 26 1.58 3.94 -4.34
CA ILE A 26 1.83 5.24 -3.70
C ILE A 26 1.27 5.39 -2.28
N ALA A 27 0.00 5.11 -2.01
CA ALA A 27 -0.80 5.69 -0.92
C ALA A 27 -0.33 7.04 -0.28
N TYR A 28 0.26 7.98 -1.04
CA TYR A 28 0.31 9.39 -0.67
C TYR A 28 -1.05 10.00 -1.00
N ILE A 29 -2.05 9.70 -0.18
CA ILE A 29 -3.35 10.37 -0.24
C ILE A 29 -3.18 11.69 0.51
N GLN A 30 -2.55 12.65 -0.15
CA GLN A 30 -2.70 14.04 0.26
C GLN A 30 -4.16 14.44 -0.03
N HIS A 31 -4.97 14.33 1.01
CA HIS A 31 -6.34 14.83 1.19
C HIS A 31 -7.55 13.98 0.72
N ARG A 32 -8.54 13.88 1.64
CA ARG A 32 -10.02 14.04 1.46
C ARG A 32 -11.00 12.88 1.61
N HIS A 33 -10.71 11.81 2.37
CA HIS A 33 -11.77 10.85 2.74
C HIS A 33 -11.67 10.34 4.17
N SER A 34 -11.95 11.22 5.14
CA SER A 34 -12.16 10.80 6.53
C SER A 34 -13.65 10.54 6.79
N ALA A 35 -13.98 9.42 7.45
CA ALA A 35 -15.35 9.09 7.88
C ALA A 35 -15.96 10.12 8.86
N LEU A 36 -15.11 10.98 9.44
CA LEU A 36 -15.48 12.14 10.25
C LEU A 36 -14.96 13.40 9.56
N GLY A 37 -15.61 14.55 9.73
CA GLY A 37 -15.03 15.82 9.30
C GLY A 37 -13.69 16.09 10.00
N TYR A 38 -12.71 16.67 9.31
CA TYR A 38 -11.38 17.00 9.87
C TYR A 38 -11.40 17.94 11.09
N GLN A 39 -12.50 18.65 11.30
CA GLN A 39 -12.74 19.49 12.48
C GLN A 39 -13.32 18.73 13.67
N SER A 40 -13.59 17.42 13.51
CA SER A 40 -14.13 16.58 14.57
C SER A 40 -13.15 16.52 15.74
N PRO A 41 -13.62 16.64 16.99
CA PRO A 41 -12.78 16.39 18.15
C PRO A 41 -12.25 14.96 18.21
N ASN A 42 -12.85 14.02 17.47
CA ASN A 42 -12.42 12.62 17.41
C ASN A 42 -11.42 12.34 16.27
N TYR A 43 -11.01 13.34 15.49
CA TYR A 43 -10.02 13.18 14.42
C TYR A 43 -8.65 13.68 14.89
N PHE A 44 -7.62 12.86 14.67
CA PHE A 44 -6.24 13.12 15.07
C PHE A 44 -5.27 12.80 13.92
N ASP A 45 -4.90 13.81 13.18
CA ASP A 45 -3.75 13.78 12.26
C ASP A 45 -2.44 13.96 13.03
N LEU A 46 -1.56 12.95 13.01
CA LEU A 46 -0.28 12.98 13.73
C LEU A 46 0.82 13.79 13.04
N GLU A 47 0.62 14.28 11.82
CA GLU A 47 1.49 15.27 11.19
C GLU A 47 1.14 16.70 11.65
N TYR A 48 -0.09 16.92 12.13
CA TYR A 48 -0.56 18.23 12.56
C TYR A 48 -0.17 18.55 14.03
N PRO A 49 0.70 19.54 14.30
CA PRO A 49 1.24 19.77 15.64
C PRO A 49 0.19 20.00 16.75
N PRO A 50 -0.93 20.71 16.51
CA PRO A 50 -1.97 20.86 17.53
C PRO A 50 -2.64 19.54 17.92
N HIS A 51 -2.77 18.57 17.01
CA HIS A 51 -3.27 17.23 17.36
C HIS A 51 -2.25 16.44 18.18
N LEU A 52 -0.96 16.58 17.86
CA LEU A 52 0.11 16.00 18.68
C LEU A 52 0.09 16.54 20.11
N GLN A 53 -0.10 17.86 20.26
CA GLN A 53 -0.20 18.50 21.58
C GLN A 53 -1.40 17.98 22.38
N ARG A 54 -2.56 17.81 21.73
CA ARG A 54 -3.74 17.17 22.36
C ARG A 54 -3.42 15.75 22.84
N LEU A 55 -2.54 15.03 22.16
CA LEU A 55 -2.13 13.68 22.53
C LEU A 55 -0.89 13.66 23.45
N GLU A 56 -0.48 14.75 24.10
CA GLU A 56 0.57 14.69 25.14
C GLU A 56 0.18 13.76 26.29
N GLN A 57 -1.11 13.75 26.67
CA GLN A 57 -1.69 12.86 27.67
C GLN A 57 -2.75 11.96 27.00
N PRO A 58 -2.34 10.99 26.17
CA PRO A 58 -3.24 10.31 25.25
C PRO A 58 -4.31 9.48 25.97
N ALA A 59 -4.00 8.93 27.15
CA ALA A 59 -4.98 8.18 27.94
C ALA A 59 -6.18 9.05 28.32
N GLN A 60 -5.94 10.24 28.92
CA GLN A 60 -7.02 11.12 29.36
C GLN A 60 -7.88 11.62 28.21
N VAL A 61 -7.25 11.92 27.07
CA VAL A 61 -7.97 12.39 25.89
C VAL A 61 -8.79 11.27 25.28
N LEU A 62 -8.17 10.13 24.97
CA LEU A 62 -8.84 9.04 24.24
C LEU A 62 -9.90 8.32 25.10
N GLU A 63 -9.71 8.20 26.41
CA GLU A 63 -10.70 7.60 27.32
C GLU A 63 -11.99 8.40 27.42
N GLY A 64 -11.92 9.73 27.24
CA GLY A 64 -13.07 10.62 27.31
C GLY A 64 -13.89 10.69 26.02
N LEU A 65 -13.36 10.19 24.89
CA LEU A 65 -14.03 10.25 23.60
C LEU A 65 -15.10 9.17 23.48
N ARG A 66 -16.16 9.50 22.73
CA ARG A 66 -17.25 8.58 22.41
C ARG A 66 -17.47 8.52 20.91
N GLY A 67 -17.91 7.37 20.42
CA GLY A 67 -18.07 7.11 18.99
C GLY A 67 -16.74 6.77 18.31
N LEU A 68 -16.73 6.86 16.98
CA LEU A 68 -15.53 6.57 16.18
C LEU A 68 -14.43 7.59 16.48
N VAL A 69 -13.21 7.10 16.72
CA VAL A 69 -11.98 7.88 16.82
C VAL A 69 -11.10 7.57 15.62
N VAL A 70 -10.66 8.60 14.91
CA VAL A 70 -9.80 8.47 13.73
C VAL A 70 -8.40 8.96 14.09
N ILE A 71 -7.39 8.12 13.89
CA ILE A 71 -5.98 8.47 14.10
C ILE A 71 -5.26 8.28 12.78
N ASP A 72 -4.81 9.38 12.19
CA ASP A 72 -4.11 9.42 10.90
C ASP A 72 -2.60 9.39 11.06
N GLU A 73 -1.93 8.76 10.10
CA GLU A 73 -0.48 8.49 10.11
C GLU A 73 0.01 7.87 11.44
N VAL A 74 -0.74 6.88 11.95
CA VAL A 74 -0.50 6.24 13.27
C VAL A 74 0.93 5.71 13.45
N GLN A 75 1.61 5.34 12.36
CA GLN A 75 3.00 4.87 12.36
C GLN A 75 4.00 5.92 12.85
N LEU A 76 3.66 7.22 12.84
CA LEU A 76 4.50 8.28 13.40
C LEU A 76 4.58 8.21 14.93
N ARG A 77 3.62 7.53 15.59
CA ARG A 77 3.60 7.39 17.05
C ARG A 77 3.29 5.96 17.51
N PRO A 78 4.23 5.03 17.33
CA PRO A 78 4.03 3.62 17.65
C PRO A 78 3.76 3.36 19.14
N GLY A 79 4.18 4.27 20.03
CA GLY A 79 3.87 4.19 21.46
C GLY A 79 2.37 4.27 21.80
N LEU A 80 1.49 4.59 20.85
CA LEU A 80 0.04 4.59 21.07
C LEU A 80 -0.57 3.18 21.07
N PHE A 81 0.04 2.21 20.40
CA PHE A 81 -0.55 0.88 20.23
C PHE A 81 -0.87 0.16 21.55
N PRO A 82 0.00 0.15 22.58
CA PRO A 82 -0.33 -0.47 23.87
C PRO A 82 -1.54 0.16 24.55
N LEU A 83 -1.71 1.47 24.44
CA LEU A 83 -2.86 2.18 24.98
C LEU A 83 -4.13 1.83 24.20
N LEU A 84 -4.07 1.90 22.87
CA LEU A 84 -5.20 1.55 22.00
C LEU A 84 -5.70 0.13 22.30
N ARG A 85 -4.79 -0.82 22.52
CA ARG A 85 -5.15 -2.18 22.93
C ARG A 85 -6.00 -2.20 24.21
N VAL A 86 -5.56 -1.48 25.24
CA VAL A 86 -6.29 -1.39 26.52
C VAL A 86 -7.66 -0.75 26.33
N LEU A 87 -7.77 0.28 25.48
CA LEU A 87 -9.03 0.96 25.21
C LEU A 87 -10.00 0.07 24.42
N MET A 88 -9.51 -0.63 23.40
CA MET A 88 -10.29 -1.60 22.63
C MET A 88 -10.81 -2.74 23.52
N ASP A 89 -10.01 -3.23 24.46
CA ASP A 89 -10.41 -4.32 25.38
C ASP A 89 -11.50 -3.93 26.39
N ARG A 90 -11.81 -2.64 26.56
CA ARG A 90 -12.85 -2.17 27.50
C ARG A 90 -14.27 -2.28 26.95
N SER A 91 -14.43 -2.48 25.64
CA SER A 91 -15.74 -2.57 25.02
C SER A 91 -15.71 -3.46 23.80
N ASP A 92 -16.65 -4.41 23.73
CA ASP A 92 -16.84 -5.29 22.57
C ASP A 92 -17.48 -4.58 21.35
N ALA A 93 -17.69 -3.26 21.42
CA ALA A 93 -18.28 -2.52 20.31
C ALA A 93 -17.28 -2.46 19.13
N PRO A 94 -17.63 -2.97 17.93
CA PRO A 94 -16.75 -2.90 16.78
C PRO A 94 -16.58 -1.46 16.28
N GLY A 95 -15.46 -1.18 15.61
CA GLY A 95 -15.26 0.08 14.88
C GLY A 95 -15.08 1.33 15.76
N GLN A 96 -14.57 1.18 16.99
CA GLN A 96 -14.28 2.32 17.86
C GLN A 96 -13.12 3.18 17.36
N PHE A 97 -12.12 2.54 16.73
CA PHE A 97 -10.93 3.21 16.23
C PHE A 97 -10.76 2.91 14.75
N LEU A 98 -10.54 3.96 13.96
CA LEU A 98 -10.06 3.88 12.58
C LEU A 98 -8.64 4.42 12.55
N LEU A 99 -7.69 3.50 12.38
CA LEU A 99 -6.28 3.83 12.26
C LEU A 99 -5.96 3.96 10.77
N LEU A 100 -5.52 5.14 10.37
CA LEU A 100 -5.06 5.43 9.02
C LEU A 100 -3.53 5.56 9.06
N GLY A 101 -2.92 5.26 7.92
CA GLY A 101 -1.49 5.39 7.76
C GLY A 101 -1.07 4.93 6.37
N SER A 102 -0.11 5.65 5.81
CA SER A 102 0.56 5.25 4.58
C SER A 102 1.22 3.87 4.72
N ALA A 103 1.37 3.19 3.58
CA ALA A 103 1.88 1.82 3.45
C ALA A 103 3.32 1.67 3.95
N SER A 104 3.51 1.60 5.26
CA SER A 104 4.82 1.40 5.87
C SER A 104 4.98 -0.03 6.41
N PRO A 105 6.12 -0.70 6.14
CA PRO A 105 6.45 -1.97 6.77
C PRO A 105 6.46 -1.89 8.32
N ALA A 106 6.74 -0.70 8.86
CA ALA A 106 6.70 -0.44 10.30
C ALA A 106 5.29 -0.58 10.86
N LEU A 107 4.28 -0.01 10.17
CA LEU A 107 2.88 -0.14 10.55
C LEU A 107 2.44 -1.61 10.55
N LEU A 108 2.78 -2.37 9.51
CA LEU A 108 2.41 -3.80 9.39
C LEU A 108 3.06 -4.66 10.49
N ARG A 109 4.33 -4.40 10.84
CA ARG A 109 5.03 -5.13 11.92
C ARG A 109 4.46 -4.80 13.30
N GLN A 110 4.26 -3.51 13.58
CA GLN A 110 3.83 -3.06 14.90
C GLN A 110 2.34 -3.32 15.16
N SER A 111 1.46 -3.16 14.17
CA SER A 111 0.05 -3.53 14.29
C SER A 111 -0.12 -5.04 14.48
N GLY A 112 0.68 -5.85 13.76
CA GLY A 112 0.67 -7.30 13.87
C GLY A 112 1.07 -7.84 15.24
N GLU A 113 2.10 -7.29 15.89
CA GLU A 113 2.53 -7.76 17.21
C GLU A 113 1.70 -7.20 18.37
N SER A 114 1.24 -5.95 18.27
CA SER A 114 0.57 -5.26 19.38
C SER A 114 -0.95 -5.36 19.38
N LEU A 115 -1.59 -5.57 18.21
CA LEU A 115 -3.06 -5.54 18.05
C LEU A 115 -3.64 -6.83 17.45
N LEU A 116 -2.89 -7.94 17.49
CA LEU A 116 -3.34 -9.22 16.96
C LEU A 116 -4.71 -9.64 17.54
N GLY A 117 -5.63 -9.99 16.64
CA GLY A 117 -6.99 -10.41 16.97
C GLY A 117 -7.96 -9.29 17.36
N ARG A 118 -7.53 -8.01 17.31
CA ARG A 118 -8.36 -6.84 17.66
C ARG A 118 -8.55 -5.86 16.51
N VAL A 119 -7.77 -6.01 15.45
CA VAL A 119 -7.80 -5.13 14.28
C VAL A 119 -8.05 -5.95 13.03
N GLU A 120 -8.93 -5.40 12.19
CA GLU A 120 -9.08 -5.78 10.80
C GLU A 120 -8.31 -4.78 9.94
N THR A 121 -7.45 -5.28 9.07
CA THR A 121 -6.68 -4.44 8.15
C THR A 121 -7.39 -4.40 6.80
N VAL A 122 -7.71 -3.21 6.34
CA VAL A 122 -8.29 -2.97 5.01
C VAL A 122 -7.25 -2.26 4.16
N GLU A 123 -6.79 -2.92 3.11
CA GLU A 123 -5.91 -2.31 2.11
C GLU A 123 -6.75 -1.55 1.08
N VAL A 124 -6.51 -0.26 0.93
CA VAL A 124 -7.17 0.58 -0.08
C VAL A 124 -6.28 0.65 -1.32
N ALA A 125 -6.76 0.11 -2.44
CA ALA A 125 -6.06 0.14 -3.71
C ALA A 125 -6.26 1.47 -4.46
N GLY A 126 -5.48 1.67 -5.52
CA GLY A 126 -5.85 2.64 -6.55
C GLY A 126 -7.14 2.23 -7.27
N PHE A 127 -7.66 3.12 -8.11
CA PHE A 127 -8.91 2.88 -8.83
C PHE A 127 -8.89 1.56 -9.60
N ASP A 128 -9.94 0.77 -9.43
CA ASP A 128 -10.16 -0.38 -10.29
C ASP A 128 -10.94 0.03 -11.57
N LEU A 129 -11.06 -0.94 -12.49
CA LEU A 129 -11.75 -0.68 -13.77
C LEU A 129 -13.25 -0.39 -13.57
N ALA A 130 -13.88 -1.00 -12.57
CA ALA A 130 -15.30 -0.78 -12.30
C ALA A 130 -15.53 0.63 -11.76
N GLU A 131 -14.69 1.09 -10.83
CA GLU A 131 -14.70 2.46 -10.30
C GLU A 131 -14.40 3.49 -11.39
N ALA A 132 -13.39 3.24 -12.23
CA ALA A 132 -13.03 4.13 -13.33
C ALA A 132 -14.11 4.20 -14.42
N ALA A 133 -14.86 3.12 -14.63
CA ALA A 133 -15.97 3.05 -15.58
C ALA A 133 -17.34 3.42 -14.96
N ALA A 134 -17.41 3.71 -13.67
CA ALA A 134 -18.67 4.01 -12.98
C ALA A 134 -19.25 5.39 -13.35
N ALA A 135 -18.43 6.29 -13.92
CA ALA A 135 -18.89 7.61 -14.32
C ALA A 135 -19.90 7.51 -15.48
N PRO A 136 -21.04 8.23 -15.44
CA PRO A 136 -22.03 8.22 -16.52
C PRO A 136 -21.40 8.58 -17.87
N GLY A 137 -21.54 7.69 -18.86
CA GLY A 137 -20.98 7.87 -20.20
C GLY A 137 -19.50 7.48 -20.34
N ALA A 138 -18.84 6.98 -19.29
CA ALA A 138 -17.50 6.43 -19.40
C ALA A 138 -17.50 5.15 -20.23
N ARG A 139 -16.55 5.06 -21.17
CA ARG A 139 -16.32 3.82 -21.90
C ARG A 139 -15.25 2.99 -21.21
N VAL A 140 -15.49 1.69 -21.13
CA VAL A 140 -14.62 0.73 -20.41
C VAL A 140 -13.21 0.69 -21.03
N ASP A 141 -13.11 0.76 -22.36
CA ASP A 141 -11.83 0.77 -23.07
C ASP A 141 -11.01 2.03 -22.80
N GLU A 142 -11.65 3.20 -22.77
CA GLU A 142 -11.00 4.47 -22.42
C GLU A 142 -10.58 4.50 -20.94
N ALA A 143 -11.43 4.00 -20.04
CA ALA A 143 -11.11 3.87 -18.62
C ALA A 143 -9.92 2.92 -18.41
N ALA A 144 -9.90 1.78 -19.10
CA ALA A 144 -8.79 0.82 -19.05
C ALA A 144 -7.48 1.42 -19.56
N ALA A 145 -7.51 2.13 -20.70
CA ALA A 145 -6.34 2.80 -21.25
C ALA A 145 -5.80 3.88 -20.31
N ARG A 146 -6.68 4.67 -19.70
CA ARG A 146 -6.29 5.71 -18.73
C ARG A 146 -5.70 5.10 -17.46
N LEU A 147 -6.30 4.03 -16.94
CA LEU A 147 -5.75 3.28 -15.79
C LEU A 147 -4.38 2.66 -16.13
N TRP A 148 -4.20 2.14 -17.34
CA TRP A 148 -2.94 1.56 -17.77
C TRP A 148 -1.78 2.57 -17.75
N VAL A 149 -2.03 3.79 -18.26
CA VAL A 149 -1.00 4.83 -18.35
C VAL A 149 -0.79 5.53 -16.99
N ARG A 150 -1.87 5.78 -16.25
CA ARG A 150 -1.82 6.67 -15.08
C ARG A 150 -1.85 5.93 -13.76
N GLY A 151 -2.56 4.81 -13.68
CA GLY A 151 -2.62 3.87 -12.55
C GLY A 151 -3.06 4.48 -11.22
N TYR A 152 -2.18 5.25 -10.61
CA TYR A 152 -2.31 5.82 -9.28
C TYR A 152 -3.40 6.91 -9.20
N PRO A 153 -4.19 7.03 -8.11
CA PRO A 153 -5.31 7.99 -8.06
C PRO A 153 -4.92 9.43 -8.41
N ARG A 154 -3.80 9.94 -7.88
CA ARG A 154 -3.34 11.31 -8.17
C ARG A 154 -2.89 11.49 -9.62
N ALA A 155 -2.19 10.52 -10.19
CA ALA A 155 -1.84 10.52 -11.61
C ALA A 155 -3.08 10.37 -12.49
N TYR A 156 -4.01 9.50 -12.11
CA TYR A 156 -5.28 9.29 -12.82
C TYR A 156 -6.05 10.61 -12.96
N LEU A 157 -6.16 11.36 -11.86
CA LEU A 157 -6.83 12.67 -11.80
C LEU A 157 -6.04 13.83 -12.42
N ALA A 158 -4.81 13.61 -12.90
CA ALA A 158 -4.02 14.66 -13.52
C ALA A 158 -4.70 15.24 -14.78
N ALA A 159 -4.38 16.49 -15.12
CA ALA A 159 -4.96 17.18 -16.26
C ALA A 159 -4.49 16.57 -17.60
N SER A 160 -3.25 16.07 -17.66
CA SER A 160 -2.64 15.51 -18.86
C SER A 160 -1.85 14.22 -18.57
N ASP A 161 -1.51 13.47 -19.61
CA ASP A 161 -0.62 12.30 -19.49
C ASP A 161 0.82 12.70 -19.13
N GLU A 162 1.25 13.89 -19.56
CA GLU A 162 2.55 14.45 -19.20
C GLU A 162 2.63 14.75 -17.69
N ASP A 163 1.59 15.39 -17.14
CA ASP A 163 1.50 15.64 -15.69
C ASP A 163 1.44 14.34 -14.89
N ALA A 164 0.70 13.34 -15.40
CA ALA A 164 0.62 12.02 -14.78
C ALA A 164 2.00 11.33 -14.75
N ALA A 165 2.72 11.35 -15.87
CA ALA A 165 4.06 10.77 -15.98
C ALA A 165 5.08 11.48 -15.09
N ALA A 166 5.06 12.83 -15.08
CA ALA A 166 5.90 13.63 -14.20
C ALA A 166 5.62 13.31 -12.71
N TRP A 167 4.35 13.22 -12.34
CA TRP A 167 3.96 12.84 -10.99
C TRP A 167 4.46 11.44 -10.62
N CYS A 168 4.26 10.45 -11.49
CA CYS A 168 4.72 9.08 -11.26
C CYS A 168 6.25 9.00 -11.10
N SER A 169 7.00 9.73 -11.94
CA SER A 169 8.47 9.76 -11.85
C SER A 169 8.95 10.38 -10.54
N HIS A 170 8.34 11.48 -10.11
CA HIS A 170 8.65 12.10 -8.82
C HIS A 170 8.28 11.18 -7.65
N ALA A 171 7.09 10.59 -7.67
CA ALA A 171 6.64 9.67 -6.62
C ALA A 171 7.61 8.48 -6.44
N VAL A 172 8.06 7.85 -7.54
CA VAL A 172 9.06 6.77 -7.49
C VAL A 172 10.41 7.26 -6.94
N SER A 173 10.86 8.45 -7.36
CA SER A 173 12.11 9.03 -6.87
C SER A 173 12.04 9.35 -5.38
N ASP A 174 10.95 9.97 -4.93
CA ASP A 174 10.75 10.39 -3.55
C ASP A 174 10.61 9.17 -2.63
N HIS A 175 9.85 8.15 -3.04
CA HIS A 175 9.76 6.90 -2.28
C HIS A 175 11.14 6.29 -2.01
N VAL A 176 11.98 6.22 -3.04
CA VAL A 176 13.31 5.62 -2.92
C VAL A 176 14.26 6.48 -2.10
N ARG A 177 14.16 7.81 -2.19
CA ARG A 177 15.11 8.75 -1.58
C ARG A 177 14.72 9.21 -0.18
N VAL A 178 13.43 9.23 0.12
CA VAL A 178 12.86 9.81 1.33
C VAL A 178 12.21 8.71 2.17
N ASP A 179 11.22 7.99 1.62
CA ASP A 179 10.38 7.09 2.41
C ASP A 179 11.12 5.81 2.81
N MET A 180 11.82 5.19 1.87
CA MET A 180 12.60 3.97 2.13
C MET A 180 13.63 4.14 3.27
N PRO A 181 14.48 5.19 3.29
CA PRO A 181 15.34 5.45 4.42
C PRO A 181 14.60 5.64 5.76
N GLN A 182 13.44 6.30 5.77
CA GLN A 182 12.63 6.48 6.99
C GLN A 182 12.12 5.15 7.53
N PHE A 183 11.85 4.17 6.66
CA PHE A 183 11.50 2.81 7.06
C PHE A 183 12.70 1.96 7.50
N GLY A 184 13.91 2.53 7.52
CA GLY A 184 15.17 1.83 7.84
C GLY A 184 15.73 1.00 6.68
N LEU A 185 15.23 1.20 5.45
CA LEU A 185 15.63 0.44 4.26
C LEU A 185 16.75 1.16 3.51
N ASN A 186 17.99 0.91 3.95
CA ASN A 186 19.17 1.60 3.43
C ASN A 186 19.73 0.94 2.15
N ILE A 187 19.19 1.33 1.00
CA ILE A 187 19.68 0.93 -0.32
C ILE A 187 20.09 2.20 -1.09
N ALA A 188 21.22 2.17 -1.78
CA ALA A 188 21.65 3.30 -2.59
C ALA A 188 20.56 3.64 -3.65
N ALA A 189 19.99 4.85 -3.57
CA ALA A 189 18.88 5.26 -4.41
C ALA A 189 19.12 5.04 -5.92
N PRO A 190 20.30 5.34 -6.50
CA PRO A 190 20.56 5.05 -7.91
C PRO A 190 20.47 3.56 -8.25
N ALA A 191 20.85 2.67 -7.34
CA ALA A 191 20.76 1.23 -7.57
C ALA A 191 19.31 0.75 -7.53
N MET A 192 18.51 1.22 -6.57
CA MET A 192 17.09 0.87 -6.48
C MET A 192 16.28 1.43 -7.65
N LEU A 193 16.53 2.67 -8.09
CA LEU A 193 15.85 3.24 -9.26
C LEU A 193 16.18 2.48 -10.56
N ARG A 194 17.45 2.07 -10.74
CA ARG A 194 17.83 1.21 -11.87
C ARG A 194 17.14 -0.15 -11.79
N PHE A 195 17.14 -0.78 -10.61
CA PHE A 195 16.44 -2.05 -10.39
C PHE A 195 14.96 -1.94 -10.73
N TRP A 196 14.26 -0.90 -10.23
CA TRP A 196 12.84 -0.69 -10.49
C TRP A 196 12.57 -0.50 -11.98
N SER A 197 13.41 0.27 -12.68
CA SER A 197 13.28 0.47 -14.14
C SER A 197 13.44 -0.85 -14.91
N MET A 198 14.38 -1.71 -14.51
CA MET A 198 14.53 -3.04 -15.09
C MET A 198 13.35 -3.95 -14.74
N LEU A 199 12.87 -3.86 -13.50
CA LEU A 199 11.72 -4.63 -13.01
C LEU A 199 10.46 -4.29 -13.80
N ALA A 200 10.28 -3.01 -14.21
CA ALA A 200 9.18 -2.55 -15.07
C ALA A 200 8.97 -3.42 -16.32
N HIS A 201 10.07 -3.91 -16.90
CA HIS A 201 10.05 -4.75 -18.10
C HIS A 201 9.50 -6.16 -17.85
N TYR A 202 9.44 -6.60 -16.59
CA TYR A 202 8.89 -7.89 -16.18
C TYR A 202 7.40 -7.81 -15.80
N HIS A 203 6.73 -6.68 -16.03
CA HIS A 203 5.29 -6.58 -15.77
C HIS A 203 4.52 -7.65 -16.57
N GLY A 204 3.73 -8.47 -15.86
CA GLY A 204 2.94 -9.55 -16.45
C GLY A 204 3.75 -10.78 -16.87
N GLN A 205 5.03 -10.87 -16.50
CA GLN A 205 5.93 -11.94 -16.93
C GLN A 205 6.52 -12.70 -15.74
N VAL A 206 7.09 -13.89 -16.02
CA VAL A 206 7.88 -14.65 -15.06
C VAL A 206 9.17 -13.92 -14.74
N TRP A 207 9.42 -13.69 -13.46
CA TRP A 207 10.59 -12.98 -12.98
C TRP A 207 11.72 -13.93 -12.59
N SER A 208 12.94 -13.63 -13.04
CA SER A 208 14.16 -14.34 -12.65
C SER A 208 15.22 -13.35 -12.15
N ALA A 209 15.88 -13.67 -11.04
CA ALA A 209 16.88 -12.80 -10.43
C ALA A 209 18.19 -12.73 -11.25
N ALA A 210 18.58 -13.83 -11.90
CA ALA A 210 19.89 -13.97 -12.52
C ALA A 210 20.20 -12.92 -13.62
N PRO A 211 19.30 -12.65 -14.60
CA PRO A 211 19.58 -11.67 -15.65
C PRO A 211 19.73 -10.25 -15.10
N ILE A 212 18.91 -9.89 -14.11
CA ILE A 212 18.97 -8.58 -13.47
C ILE A 212 20.25 -8.45 -12.63
N ALA A 213 20.60 -9.48 -11.87
CA ALA A 213 21.82 -9.52 -11.05
C ALA A 213 23.08 -9.33 -11.90
N GLN A 214 23.16 -10.05 -13.03
CA GLN A 214 24.24 -9.91 -14.01
C GLN A 214 24.32 -8.48 -14.55
N SER A 215 23.20 -7.92 -15.00
CA SER A 215 23.15 -6.57 -15.59
C SER A 215 23.46 -5.47 -14.58
N MET A 216 23.10 -5.67 -13.31
CA MET A 216 23.38 -4.73 -12.22
C MET A 216 24.79 -4.91 -11.61
N GLY A 217 25.50 -5.99 -11.93
CA GLY A 217 26.80 -6.31 -11.35
C GLY A 217 26.72 -6.66 -9.85
N VAL A 218 25.63 -7.26 -9.40
CA VAL A 218 25.40 -7.66 -8.00
C VAL A 218 24.99 -9.13 -7.90
N SER A 219 24.90 -9.68 -6.70
CA SER A 219 24.47 -11.06 -6.48
C SER A 219 22.94 -11.23 -6.60
N GLU A 220 22.47 -12.41 -7.01
CA GLU A 220 21.03 -12.73 -7.04
C GLU A 220 20.32 -12.48 -5.70
N PRO A 221 20.88 -12.85 -4.53
CA PRO A 221 20.28 -12.51 -3.24
C PRO A 221 20.10 -11.00 -3.02
N THR A 222 20.98 -10.17 -3.59
CA THR A 222 20.86 -8.70 -3.49
C THR A 222 19.66 -8.20 -4.29
N VAL A 223 19.47 -8.70 -5.50
CA VAL A 223 18.31 -8.33 -6.34
C VAL A 223 17.00 -8.84 -5.73
N ARG A 224 16.98 -10.06 -5.18
CA ARG A 224 15.82 -10.59 -4.44
C ARG A 224 15.49 -9.69 -3.25
N ARG A 225 16.49 -9.25 -2.48
CA ARG A 225 16.29 -8.27 -1.40
C ARG A 225 15.67 -6.96 -1.91
N TYR A 226 16.06 -6.47 -3.09
CA TYR A 226 15.46 -5.29 -3.69
C TYR A 226 13.98 -5.52 -4.05
N LEU A 227 13.66 -6.67 -4.65
CA LEU A 227 12.28 -7.07 -4.95
C LEU A 227 11.43 -7.17 -3.67
N ASP A 228 11.95 -7.84 -2.65
CA ASP A 228 11.28 -8.00 -1.36
C ASP A 228 11.05 -6.64 -0.70
N THR A 229 12.00 -5.72 -0.82
CA THR A 229 11.88 -4.35 -0.28
C THR A 229 10.74 -3.58 -0.97
N LEU A 230 10.68 -3.62 -2.31
CA LEU A 230 9.58 -3.01 -3.05
C LEU A 230 8.24 -3.71 -2.75
N THR A 231 8.25 -5.01 -2.46
CA THR A 231 7.05 -5.75 -2.09
C THR A 231 6.54 -5.38 -0.71
N GLN A 232 7.44 -5.28 0.28
CA GLN A 232 7.10 -4.90 1.66
C GLN A 232 6.61 -3.46 1.77
N THR A 233 7.11 -2.57 0.91
CA THR A 233 6.64 -1.18 0.81
C THR A 233 5.41 -1.04 -0.07
N LEU A 234 4.82 -2.16 -0.52
CA LEU A 234 3.68 -2.21 -1.43
C LEU A 234 3.94 -1.59 -2.82
N MET A 235 5.16 -1.20 -3.19
CA MET A 235 5.45 -0.69 -4.54
C MET A 235 5.35 -1.73 -5.66
N VAL A 236 5.40 -3.01 -5.29
CA VAL A 236 5.36 -4.14 -6.22
C VAL A 236 4.55 -5.26 -5.59
N ARG A 237 3.80 -6.00 -6.42
CA ARG A 237 3.09 -7.21 -5.99
C ARG A 237 3.64 -8.42 -6.71
N GLN A 238 4.21 -9.35 -5.95
CA GLN A 238 4.60 -10.64 -6.48
C GLN A 238 3.34 -11.52 -6.58
N LEU A 239 2.92 -11.91 -7.79
CA LEU A 239 1.87 -12.93 -7.92
C LEU A 239 2.55 -14.29 -7.90
N GLN A 240 2.21 -15.07 -6.89
CA GLN A 240 2.65 -16.45 -6.80
C GLN A 240 2.03 -17.27 -7.94
N PRO A 241 2.75 -18.26 -8.48
CA PRO A 241 2.21 -19.16 -9.48
C PRO A 241 0.94 -19.83 -8.94
N TRP A 242 -0.07 -19.96 -9.79
CA TRP A 242 -1.25 -20.72 -9.44
C TRP A 242 -0.90 -22.21 -9.50
N HIS A 243 -0.88 -22.88 -8.35
CA HIS A 243 -0.77 -24.33 -8.26
C HIS A 243 -2.00 -24.89 -7.55
N GLU A 244 -2.68 -25.85 -8.16
CA GLU A 244 -3.81 -26.57 -7.54
C GLU A 244 -3.42 -27.27 -6.22
N ASN A 245 -2.12 -27.55 -6.03
CA ASN A 245 -1.60 -28.22 -4.83
C ASN A 245 -0.99 -27.21 -3.82
N LEU A 246 -1.75 -26.93 -2.76
CA LEU A 246 -1.38 -25.99 -1.68
C LEU A 246 -0.03 -26.30 -1.00
N GLY A 247 0.39 -27.57 -0.94
CA GLY A 247 1.66 -27.97 -0.30
C GLY A 247 2.90 -27.51 -1.07
N LYS A 248 2.81 -27.39 -2.40
CA LYS A 248 3.91 -26.87 -3.24
C LYS A 248 4.01 -25.34 -3.19
N ARG A 249 2.95 -24.66 -2.73
CA ARG A 249 2.85 -23.19 -2.68
C ARG A 249 3.72 -22.53 -1.61
N GLN A 250 4.14 -23.28 -0.58
CA GLN A 250 4.98 -22.73 0.50
C GLN A 250 6.47 -23.00 0.33
N VAL A 251 6.86 -23.80 -0.66
CA VAL A 251 8.24 -24.30 -0.80
C VAL A 251 9.00 -23.60 -1.95
N LYS A 252 8.34 -22.76 -2.75
CA LYS A 252 8.93 -22.10 -3.93
C LYS A 252 8.62 -20.61 -3.99
#